data_AF-A0AAT9UTR0-F1
#
_entry.id   AF-A0AAT9UTR0-F1
#
_cell.length_a   1.000
_cell.length_b   1.000
_cell.length_c   1.000
_cell.angle_alpha   90.00
_cell.angle_beta   90.00
_cell.angle_gamma   90.00
#
_symmetry.space_group_name_H-M   'P 1'
#
loop_
_entity.id
_entity.type
_entity.pdbx_description
1 polymer ?
#
loop_
_entity_poly.entity_id
_entity_poly.type
_entity_poly.pdbx_seq_one_letter_code
_entity_poly.pdbx_strand_id
1 'polypeptide(L)'
;MHTVAFDCTALMIISFVLYMYWSLKQIYLFFEKLDIPFITPNLLLGNMTDVVLLRKSLAEVYVDLYRQLEPHKFGGVFTPMKPVVIIRDPELLKDVLIKNFALTNDRGFHIDSQVEPLSHNLFTMKGEEWKNLRIKLTGTFSSLKMKMMFPLVKSCGEKLDKVLAQIPPNKAFDIKEISARYTTDVIGTCAFGLEINSLENPNSEFRLIGKKAFQFRFKALIRTLWMTMPTQLIQLFDLTFFDSKVQNFFSSLVYKTIQHREENNVTRDDFLDLLIALKTNTASQLLHDTKDGEDLKTFLDQVGDKGVKKDIKMTDELIAAQAFLFFAAGFETSSTTLSYALLELALNQTIQHEVRQEIHRVFSTTDEHLSYEMLAQMPYTDMVISGAYSDTSSSARRISTHHSHVFQKLYAHILHLRFY
;
A
#
# COMPACT_ATOMS: atom_id res chain seq x y z
N MET A 1 -1.28 -8.10 58.70
CA MET A 1 -0.57 -7.48 57.55
C MET A 1 -1.05 -8.02 56.21
N HIS A 2 -1.19 -9.35 56.03
CA HIS A 2 -1.64 -9.91 54.74
C HIS A 2 -3.07 -9.52 54.30
N THR A 3 -4.02 -9.39 55.23
CA THR A 3 -5.40 -8.98 54.92
C THR A 3 -5.51 -7.51 54.47
N VAL A 4 -4.83 -6.59 55.17
CA VAL A 4 -4.81 -5.16 54.82
C VAL A 4 -4.15 -4.92 53.44
N ALA A 5 -3.09 -5.65 53.12
CA ALA A 5 -2.46 -5.57 51.80
C ALA A 5 -3.40 -6.07 50.68
N PHE A 6 -4.21 -7.08 50.94
CA PHE A 6 -5.21 -7.60 50.00
C PHE A 6 -6.37 -6.61 49.79
N ASP A 7 -6.83 -5.94 50.84
CA ASP A 7 -7.88 -4.92 50.74
C ASP A 7 -7.40 -3.69 49.97
N CYS A 8 -6.14 -3.26 50.17
CA CYS A 8 -5.55 -2.16 49.39
C CYS A 8 -5.37 -2.51 47.91
N THR A 9 -4.95 -3.73 47.57
CA THR A 9 -4.83 -4.14 46.16
C THR A 9 -6.20 -4.23 45.47
N ALA A 10 -7.22 -4.76 46.15
CA ALA A 10 -8.58 -4.79 45.64
C ALA A 10 -9.13 -3.37 45.37
N LEU A 11 -8.94 -2.42 46.29
CA LEU A 11 -9.36 -1.03 46.11
C LEU A 11 -8.62 -0.33 44.96
N MET A 12 -7.32 -0.60 44.78
CA MET A 12 -6.57 -0.07 43.65
C MET A 12 -7.09 -0.62 42.31
N ILE A 13 -7.38 -1.91 42.23
CA ILE A 13 -7.93 -2.53 41.02
C ILE A 13 -9.32 -1.96 40.71
N ILE A 14 -10.20 -1.84 41.71
CA ILE A 14 -11.54 -1.27 41.54
C ILE A 14 -11.44 0.19 41.06
N SER A 15 -10.58 0.99 41.69
CA SER A 15 -10.38 2.40 41.30
C SER A 15 -9.85 2.51 39.87
N PHE A 16 -8.93 1.64 39.47
CA PHE A 16 -8.41 1.57 38.11
C PHE A 16 -9.51 1.18 37.11
N VAL A 17 -10.33 0.17 37.41
CA VAL A 17 -11.46 -0.25 36.55
C VAL A 17 -12.48 0.86 36.40
N LEU A 18 -12.84 1.56 37.49
CA LEU A 18 -13.77 2.69 37.44
C LEU A 18 -13.20 3.86 36.63
N TYR A 19 -11.91 4.16 36.80
CA TYR A 19 -11.22 5.18 36.00
C TYR A 19 -11.22 4.82 34.50
N MET A 20 -10.89 3.56 34.18
CA MET A 20 -10.91 3.06 32.80
C MET A 20 -12.32 3.13 32.19
N TYR A 21 -13.34 2.69 32.94
CA TYR A 21 -14.74 2.79 32.51
C TYR A 21 -15.18 4.23 32.26
N TRP A 22 -14.85 5.14 33.18
CA TRP A 22 -15.15 6.56 33.03
C TRP A 22 -14.43 7.17 31.82
N SER A 23 -13.14 6.86 31.64
CA SER A 23 -12.33 7.33 30.52
C SER A 23 -12.89 6.86 29.17
N LEU A 24 -13.23 5.58 29.06
CA LEU A 24 -13.90 5.00 27.89
C LEU A 24 -15.22 5.70 27.58
N LYS A 25 -16.04 5.91 28.61
CA LYS A 25 -17.32 6.60 28.45
C LYS A 25 -17.13 8.04 27.96
N GLN A 26 -16.12 8.77 28.46
CA GLN A 26 -15.83 10.12 27.98
C GLN A 26 -15.44 10.16 26.50
N ILE A 27 -14.72 9.15 26.01
CA ILE A 27 -14.41 9.01 24.58
C ILE A 27 -15.68 8.81 23.78
N TYR A 28 -16.61 7.96 24.24
CA TYR A 28 -17.84 7.66 23.49
C TYR A 28 -18.88 8.79 23.50
N LEU A 29 -18.76 9.75 24.43
CA LEU A 29 -19.53 10.99 24.40
C LEU A 29 -19.01 12.00 23.36
N PHE A 30 -17.90 11.72 22.67
CA PHE A 30 -17.26 12.68 21.76
C PHE A 30 -18.20 13.16 20.64
N PHE A 31 -18.79 12.24 19.88
CA PHE A 31 -19.69 12.61 18.78
C PHE A 31 -21.04 13.14 19.27
N GLU A 32 -21.52 12.65 20.42
CA GLU A 32 -22.74 13.17 21.06
C GLU A 32 -22.59 14.65 21.45
N LYS A 33 -21.45 15.03 22.03
CA LYS A 33 -21.14 16.44 22.38
C LYS A 33 -21.02 17.36 21.16
N LEU A 34 -20.69 16.80 19.99
CA LEU A 34 -20.52 17.54 18.74
C LEU A 34 -21.78 17.53 17.86
N ASP A 35 -22.86 16.87 18.31
CA ASP A 35 -24.09 16.67 17.53
C ASP A 35 -23.81 16.02 16.15
N ILE A 36 -22.86 15.07 16.13
CA ILE A 36 -22.48 14.32 14.93
C ILE A 36 -23.15 12.94 14.98
N PRO A 37 -23.85 12.48 13.91
CA PRO A 37 -24.39 11.13 13.82
C PRO A 37 -23.28 10.08 13.98
N PHE A 38 -23.49 9.07 14.83
CA PHE A 38 -22.48 8.02 15.05
C PHE A 38 -23.11 6.65 15.33
N ILE A 39 -22.33 5.60 15.12
CA ILE A 39 -22.74 4.22 15.42
C ILE A 39 -22.36 3.87 16.85
N THR A 40 -23.32 3.40 17.63
CA THR A 40 -23.10 3.03 19.04
C THR A 40 -21.98 1.99 19.17
N PRO A 41 -20.91 2.28 19.93
CA PRO A 41 -19.78 1.37 20.08
C PRO A 41 -20.03 0.27 21.12
N ASN A 42 -19.30 -0.84 21.00
CA ASN A 42 -19.05 -1.71 22.16
C ASN A 42 -18.10 -0.99 23.14
N LEU A 43 -18.33 -1.20 24.44
CA LEU A 43 -17.62 -0.50 25.52
C LEU A 43 -16.08 -0.63 25.48
N LEU A 44 -15.52 -1.74 25.01
CA LEU A 44 -14.06 -1.94 25.03
C LEU A 44 -13.43 -1.83 23.64
N LEU A 45 -14.05 -2.44 22.64
CA LEU A 45 -13.49 -2.61 21.30
C LEU A 45 -14.07 -1.63 20.27
N GLY A 46 -14.95 -0.72 20.70
CA GLY A 46 -15.64 0.18 19.79
C GLY A 46 -16.48 -0.60 18.77
N ASN A 47 -16.42 -0.16 17.52
CA ASN A 47 -17.07 -0.81 16.39
C ASN A 47 -16.19 -1.91 15.73
N MET A 48 -15.04 -2.27 16.33
CA MET A 48 -14.09 -3.25 15.77
C MET A 48 -14.21 -4.66 16.37
N THR A 49 -15.30 -4.95 17.09
CA THR A 49 -15.51 -6.22 17.79
C THR A 49 -15.39 -7.43 16.84
N ASP A 50 -16.03 -7.38 15.67
CA ASP A 50 -16.01 -8.50 14.71
C ASP A 50 -14.62 -8.73 14.08
N VAL A 51 -13.79 -7.69 13.99
CA VAL A 51 -12.40 -7.80 13.52
C VAL A 51 -11.56 -8.54 14.56
N VAL A 52 -11.70 -8.18 15.83
CA VAL A 52 -10.96 -8.79 16.95
C VAL A 52 -11.36 -10.25 17.13
N LEU A 53 -12.65 -10.56 16.98
CA LEU A 53 -13.20 -11.91 17.06
C LEU A 53 -12.97 -12.73 15.78
N LEU A 54 -12.27 -12.19 14.78
CA LEU A 54 -12.00 -12.82 13.48
C LEU A 54 -13.26 -13.30 12.75
N ARG A 55 -14.41 -12.65 13.02
CA ARG A 55 -15.69 -12.96 12.38
C ARG A 55 -15.83 -12.29 11.02
N LYS A 56 -15.23 -11.11 10.88
CA LYS A 56 -15.22 -10.31 9.66
C LYS A 56 -13.83 -9.71 9.45
N SER A 57 -13.46 -9.52 8.20
CA SER A 57 -12.30 -8.72 7.84
C SER A 57 -12.51 -7.25 8.20
N LEU A 58 -11.41 -6.49 8.33
CA LEU A 58 -11.45 -5.05 8.55
C LEU A 58 -12.25 -4.33 7.45
N ALA A 59 -12.12 -4.79 6.20
CA ALA A 59 -12.82 -4.28 5.03
C ALA A 59 -14.33 -4.40 5.16
N GLU A 60 -14.82 -5.59 5.48
CA GLU A 60 -16.25 -5.87 5.62
C GLU A 60 -16.87 -5.04 6.74
N VAL A 61 -16.17 -4.91 7.88
CA VAL A 61 -16.62 -4.07 8.99
C VAL A 61 -16.75 -2.61 8.56
N TYR A 62 -15.75 -2.04 7.88
CA TYR A 62 -15.86 -0.65 7.38
C TYR A 62 -16.98 -0.47 6.35
N VAL A 63 -17.25 -1.45 5.49
CA VAL A 63 -18.38 -1.40 4.55
C VAL A 63 -19.72 -1.41 5.29
N ASP A 64 -19.86 -2.26 6.30
CA ASP A 64 -21.08 -2.32 7.12
C ASP A 64 -21.30 -1.00 7.88
N LEU A 65 -20.25 -0.44 8.48
CA LEU A 65 -20.30 0.85 9.16
C LEU A 65 -20.64 1.99 8.19
N TYR A 66 -20.04 2.00 7.00
CA TYR A 66 -20.34 2.96 5.95
C TYR A 66 -21.82 2.92 5.55
N ARG A 67 -22.41 1.72 5.42
CA ARG A 67 -23.82 1.56 5.06
C ARG A 67 -24.77 1.94 6.19
N GLN A 68 -24.43 1.62 7.44
CA GLN A 68 -25.24 1.96 8.62
C GLN A 68 -25.37 3.48 8.86
N LEU A 69 -24.45 4.27 8.34
CA LEU A 69 -24.48 5.73 8.45
C LEU A 69 -25.48 6.40 7.48
N GLU A 70 -26.16 5.66 6.61
CA GLU A 70 -27.19 6.20 5.72
C GLU A 70 -28.39 6.76 6.49
N PRO A 71 -28.95 7.94 6.13
CA PRO A 71 -28.68 8.79 4.95
C PRO A 71 -27.58 9.87 5.14
N HIS A 72 -26.82 9.84 6.23
CA HIS A 72 -25.88 10.91 6.56
C HIS A 72 -24.68 10.96 5.60
N LYS A 73 -24.21 12.18 5.32
CA LYS A 73 -23.03 12.46 4.47
C LYS A 73 -21.71 12.03 5.09
N PHE A 74 -21.66 11.97 6.41
CA PHE A 74 -20.55 11.46 7.20
C PHE A 74 -21.09 11.03 8.57
N GLY A 75 -20.30 10.28 9.32
CA GLY A 75 -20.64 9.96 10.69
C GLY A 75 -19.49 9.35 11.47
N GLY A 76 -19.66 9.33 12.78
CA GLY A 76 -18.69 8.84 13.74
C GLY A 76 -18.75 7.33 13.91
N VAL A 77 -17.58 6.72 14.04
CA VAL A 77 -17.38 5.38 14.57
C VAL A 77 -16.25 5.43 15.58
N PHE A 78 -16.17 4.42 16.44
CA PHE A 78 -15.10 4.30 17.40
C PHE A 78 -14.24 3.10 17.07
N THR A 79 -12.97 3.36 16.80
CA THR A 79 -11.92 2.34 16.91
C THR A 79 -11.54 2.18 18.39
N PRO A 80 -10.80 1.12 18.79
CA PRO A 80 -10.38 0.97 20.17
C PRO A 80 -9.74 2.28 20.70
N MET A 81 -10.39 2.90 21.68
CA MET A 81 -10.01 4.16 22.35
C MET A 81 -9.91 5.43 21.47
N LYS A 82 -10.42 5.45 20.23
CA LYS A 82 -10.36 6.64 19.36
C LYS A 82 -11.62 6.88 18.51
N PRO A 83 -12.18 8.11 18.50
CA PRO A 83 -13.22 8.49 17.55
C PRO A 83 -12.64 8.62 16.14
N VAL A 84 -13.37 8.13 15.14
CA VAL A 84 -13.01 8.14 13.71
C VAL A 84 -14.23 8.60 12.91
N VAL A 85 -14.01 9.49 11.95
CA VAL A 85 -15.08 9.94 11.04
C VAL A 85 -15.01 9.14 9.76
N ILE A 86 -16.13 8.54 9.35
CA ILE A 86 -16.32 7.94 8.03
C ILE A 86 -17.04 8.98 7.15
N ILE A 87 -16.41 9.35 6.05
CA ILE A 87 -16.97 10.30 5.07
C ILE A 87 -17.63 9.50 3.94
N ARG A 88 -18.86 9.87 3.58
CA ARG A 88 -19.66 9.21 2.52
C ARG A 88 -19.90 10.12 1.32
N ASP A 89 -19.89 11.43 1.51
CA ASP A 89 -20.12 12.44 0.48
C ASP A 89 -18.85 12.74 -0.34
N PRO A 90 -18.89 12.64 -1.69
CA PRO A 90 -17.73 12.87 -2.54
C PRO A 90 -17.15 14.29 -2.47
N GLU A 91 -17.98 15.32 -2.26
CA GLU A 91 -17.48 16.70 -2.13
C GLU A 91 -16.71 16.87 -0.82
N LEU A 92 -17.20 16.28 0.27
CA LEU A 92 -16.46 16.24 1.54
C LEU A 92 -15.14 15.46 1.42
N LEU A 93 -15.13 14.35 0.68
CA LEU A 93 -13.90 13.61 0.39
C LEU A 93 -12.91 14.49 -0.39
N LYS A 94 -13.36 15.22 -1.41
CA LYS A 94 -12.53 16.17 -2.16
C LYS A 94 -11.99 17.28 -1.26
N ASP A 95 -12.80 17.81 -0.37
CA ASP A 95 -12.39 18.84 0.59
C ASP A 95 -11.29 18.33 1.53
N VAL A 96 -11.42 17.10 2.03
CA VAL A 96 -10.47 16.50 2.97
C VAL A 96 -9.20 16.02 2.28
N LEU A 97 -9.31 15.40 1.12
CA LEU A 97 -8.19 14.75 0.42
C LEU A 97 -7.40 15.71 -0.48
N ILE A 98 -8.03 16.78 -0.96
CA ILE A 98 -7.41 17.73 -1.91
C ILE A 98 -7.31 19.12 -1.28
N LYS A 99 -8.45 19.78 -1.00
CA LYS A 99 -8.45 21.21 -0.62
C LYS A 99 -7.73 21.47 0.71
N ASN A 100 -7.95 20.60 1.70
CA ASN A 100 -7.42 20.72 3.05
C ASN A 100 -6.32 19.69 3.36
N PHE A 101 -5.64 19.18 2.33
CA PHE A 101 -4.66 18.11 2.49
C PHE A 101 -3.52 18.47 3.46
N ALA A 102 -3.16 19.74 3.59
CA ALA A 102 -2.18 20.21 4.56
C ALA A 102 -2.54 19.86 6.01
N LEU A 103 -3.83 19.75 6.34
CA LEU A 103 -4.34 19.37 7.66
C LEU A 103 -4.49 17.85 7.82
N THR A 104 -4.51 17.08 6.73
CA THR A 104 -4.91 15.66 6.69
C THR A 104 -3.84 14.76 6.06
N ASN A 105 -2.59 15.23 6.04
CA ASN A 105 -1.46 14.52 5.44
C ASN A 105 -0.96 13.33 6.28
N ASP A 106 -1.27 13.28 7.58
CA ASP A 106 -0.95 12.15 8.46
C ASP A 106 -1.93 10.99 8.23
N ARG A 107 -1.39 9.77 8.10
CA ARG A 107 -2.15 8.53 7.94
C ARG A 107 -2.46 7.81 9.27
N GLY A 108 -2.03 8.37 10.40
CA GLY A 108 -2.36 7.87 11.74
C GLY A 108 -1.48 6.72 12.24
N PHE A 109 -0.42 6.37 11.52
CA PHE A 109 0.52 5.31 11.93
C PHE A 109 1.51 5.85 12.96
N HIS A 110 1.81 5.07 14.00
CA HIS A 110 2.89 5.36 14.95
C HIS A 110 3.97 4.28 14.81
N ILE A 111 5.09 4.66 14.21
CA ILE A 111 6.24 3.79 13.96
C ILE A 111 7.41 4.27 14.79
N ASP A 112 8.03 3.35 15.50
CA ASP A 112 9.34 3.54 16.09
C ASP A 112 10.39 3.03 15.10
N SER A 113 11.17 3.93 14.52
CA SER A 113 12.17 3.60 13.50
C SER A 113 13.34 2.77 14.04
N GLN A 114 13.56 2.75 15.36
CA GLN A 114 14.58 1.91 15.98
C GLN A 114 14.13 0.46 16.11
N VAL A 115 12.83 0.25 16.33
CA VAL A 115 12.23 -1.09 16.46
C VAL A 115 11.82 -1.67 15.10
N GLU A 116 11.33 -0.82 14.20
CA GLU A 116 10.82 -1.20 12.89
C GLU A 116 11.38 -0.32 11.76
N PRO A 117 12.68 -0.45 11.41
CA PRO A 117 13.34 0.44 10.45
C PRO A 117 12.69 0.40 9.06
N LEU A 118 12.27 -0.78 8.58
CA LEU A 118 11.58 -0.91 7.28
C LEU A 118 10.21 -0.23 7.25
N SER A 119 9.59 -0.02 8.42
CA SER A 119 8.33 0.69 8.55
C SER A 119 8.52 2.20 8.52
N HIS A 120 9.74 2.75 8.58
CA HIS A 120 10.02 4.19 8.46
C HIS A 120 10.15 4.60 6.99
N ASN A 121 9.02 4.66 6.29
CA ASN A 121 8.97 4.86 4.85
C ASN A 121 7.93 5.89 4.42
N LEU A 122 7.92 6.25 3.14
CA LEU A 122 7.04 7.29 2.59
C LEU A 122 5.55 7.07 2.92
N PHE A 123 5.10 5.84 3.15
CA PHE A 123 3.72 5.57 3.53
C PHE A 123 3.41 6.01 4.97
N THR A 124 4.33 5.80 5.90
CA THR A 124 4.12 6.02 7.34
C THR A 124 4.67 7.35 7.86
N MET A 125 5.59 7.97 7.11
CA MET A 125 6.14 9.30 7.42
C MET A 125 5.06 10.37 7.50
N LYS A 126 5.39 11.46 8.22
CA LYS A 126 4.45 12.56 8.52
C LYS A 126 5.07 13.93 8.26
N GLY A 127 4.20 14.93 8.10
CA GLY A 127 4.60 16.34 8.07
C GLY A 127 5.66 16.68 7.02
N GLU A 128 6.64 17.48 7.41
CA GLU A 128 7.72 17.94 6.52
C GLU A 128 8.62 16.80 6.02
N GLU A 129 8.87 15.77 6.84
CA GLU A 129 9.69 14.63 6.43
C GLU A 129 9.03 13.88 5.27
N TRP A 130 7.73 13.57 5.41
CA TRP A 130 6.95 12.98 4.32
C TRP A 130 6.97 13.86 3.08
N LYS A 131 6.73 15.17 3.24
CA LYS A 131 6.66 16.12 2.13
C LYS A 131 7.98 16.18 1.35
N ASN A 132 9.10 16.36 2.07
CA ASN A 132 10.42 16.48 1.46
C ASN A 132 10.83 15.18 0.74
N LEU A 133 10.52 14.01 1.32
CA LEU A 133 10.83 12.74 0.67
C LEU A 133 9.89 12.48 -0.52
N ARG A 134 8.60 12.81 -0.41
CA ARG A 134 7.62 12.68 -1.49
C ARG A 134 8.08 13.44 -2.73
N ILE A 135 8.49 14.70 -2.56
CA ILE A 135 8.99 15.54 -3.66
C ILE A 135 10.19 14.89 -4.34
N LYS A 136 11.16 14.39 -3.56
CA LYS A 136 12.35 13.71 -4.08
C LYS A 136 12.02 12.42 -4.84
N LEU A 137 11.02 11.67 -4.39
CA LEU A 137 10.64 10.38 -5.00
C LEU A 137 9.65 10.51 -6.16
N THR A 138 8.84 11.57 -6.26
CA THR A 138 7.87 11.72 -7.36
C THR A 138 8.55 11.64 -8.74
N GLY A 139 9.74 12.24 -8.90
CA GLY A 139 10.49 12.20 -10.17
C GLY A 139 10.89 10.80 -10.63
N THR A 140 10.92 9.81 -9.72
CA THR A 140 11.26 8.42 -10.04
C THR A 140 10.20 7.68 -10.85
N PHE A 141 8.94 8.16 -10.83
CA PHE A 141 7.80 7.58 -11.56
C PHE A 141 7.36 8.43 -12.77
N SER A 142 8.23 9.33 -13.24
CA SER A 142 8.00 10.09 -14.48
C SER A 142 7.78 9.17 -15.69
N SER A 143 7.08 9.68 -16.71
CA SER A 143 6.82 8.92 -17.94
C SER A 143 8.11 8.44 -18.62
N LEU A 144 9.18 9.24 -18.54
CA LEU A 144 10.50 8.89 -19.04
C LEU A 144 11.12 7.72 -18.26
N LYS A 145 11.07 7.75 -16.92
CA LYS A 145 11.59 6.67 -16.06
C LYS A 145 10.80 5.37 -16.26
N MET A 146 9.48 5.45 -16.40
CA MET A 146 8.64 4.29 -16.73
C MET A 146 9.01 3.69 -18.09
N LYS A 147 9.22 4.51 -19.12
CA LYS A 147 9.68 4.06 -20.44
C LYS A 147 11.06 3.40 -20.38
N MET A 148 11.99 3.90 -19.56
CA MET A 148 13.30 3.29 -19.39
C MET A 148 13.25 1.93 -18.67
N MET A 149 12.30 1.74 -17.74
CA MET A 149 12.09 0.45 -17.05
C MET A 149 11.31 -0.57 -17.90
N PHE A 150 10.62 -0.12 -18.96
CA PHE A 150 9.76 -0.98 -19.77
C PHE A 150 10.46 -2.26 -20.32
N PRO A 151 11.70 -2.20 -20.84
CA PRO A 151 12.40 -3.41 -21.29
C PRO A 151 12.58 -4.47 -20.18
N LEU A 152 12.74 -4.06 -18.93
CA LEU A 152 12.87 -4.98 -17.79
C LEU A 152 11.54 -5.71 -17.52
N VAL A 153 10.42 -4.98 -17.58
CA VAL A 153 9.07 -5.55 -17.43
C VAL A 153 8.76 -6.51 -18.58
N LYS A 154 9.10 -6.12 -19.81
CA LYS A 154 8.94 -6.95 -21.02
C LYS A 154 9.72 -8.25 -20.93
N SER A 155 10.99 -8.20 -20.52
CA SER A 155 11.82 -9.40 -20.30
C SER A 155 11.19 -10.38 -19.30
N CYS A 156 10.58 -9.86 -18.22
CA CYS A 156 9.82 -10.70 -17.28
C CYS A 156 8.56 -11.30 -17.93
N GLY A 157 7.89 -10.57 -18.84
CA GLY A 157 6.76 -11.07 -19.60
C GLY A 157 7.13 -12.22 -20.53
N GLU A 158 8.26 -12.11 -21.23
CA GLU A 158 8.80 -13.18 -22.09
C GLU A 158 9.17 -14.43 -21.28
N LYS A 159 9.68 -14.26 -20.05
CA LYS A 159 9.89 -15.39 -19.11
C LYS A 159 8.57 -16.02 -18.69
N LEU A 160 7.53 -15.21 -18.42
CA LEU A 160 6.20 -15.70 -18.08
C LEU A 160 5.61 -16.55 -19.22
N ASP A 161 5.72 -16.09 -20.47
CA ASP A 161 5.25 -16.83 -21.64
C ASP A 161 5.90 -18.22 -21.74
N LYS A 162 7.22 -18.31 -21.51
CA LYS A 162 7.95 -19.59 -21.48
C LYS A 162 7.43 -20.53 -20.39
N VAL A 163 7.13 -20.00 -19.20
CA VAL A 163 6.60 -20.80 -18.09
C VAL A 163 5.18 -21.27 -18.39
N LEU A 164 4.33 -20.41 -18.96
CA LEU A 164 2.96 -20.76 -19.33
C LEU A 164 2.93 -21.80 -20.46
N ALA A 165 3.84 -21.72 -21.44
CA ALA A 165 3.95 -22.69 -22.54
C ALA A 165 4.32 -24.11 -22.08
N GLN A 166 4.94 -24.26 -20.90
CA GLN A 166 5.26 -25.56 -20.30
C GLN A 166 4.06 -26.20 -19.59
N ILE A 167 2.97 -25.46 -19.37
CA ILE A 167 1.77 -25.98 -18.71
C ILE A 167 0.93 -26.76 -19.74
N PRO A 168 0.61 -28.04 -19.48
CA PRO A 168 -0.25 -28.81 -20.38
C PRO A 168 -1.64 -28.17 -20.54
N PRO A 169 -2.27 -28.21 -21.73
CA PRO A 169 -3.54 -27.53 -22.02
C PRO A 169 -4.69 -27.85 -21.07
N ASN A 170 -4.69 -29.05 -20.46
CA ASN A 170 -5.75 -29.52 -19.57
C ASN A 170 -5.33 -29.53 -18.08
N LYS A 171 -4.25 -28.82 -17.73
CA LYS A 171 -3.78 -28.72 -16.36
C LYS A 171 -4.16 -27.36 -15.77
N ALA A 172 -5.03 -27.39 -14.77
CA ALA A 172 -5.32 -26.21 -13.97
C ALA A 172 -4.06 -25.73 -13.24
N PHE A 173 -3.92 -24.42 -13.09
CA PHE A 173 -2.84 -23.78 -12.35
C PHE A 173 -3.38 -22.65 -11.48
N ASP A 174 -2.63 -22.30 -10.44
CA ASP A 174 -2.97 -21.19 -9.56
C ASP A 174 -2.52 -19.86 -10.20
N ILE A 175 -3.50 -19.08 -10.64
CA ILE A 175 -3.25 -17.79 -11.28
C ILE A 175 -2.66 -16.76 -10.31
N LYS A 176 -2.97 -16.86 -9.02
CA LYS A 176 -2.42 -15.99 -7.98
C LYS A 176 -0.94 -16.29 -7.79
N GLU A 177 -0.57 -17.57 -7.74
CA GLU A 177 0.84 -17.92 -7.56
C GLU A 177 1.68 -17.52 -8.77
N ILE A 178 1.21 -17.74 -10.00
CA ILE A 178 1.93 -17.29 -11.21
C ILE A 178 2.04 -15.77 -11.26
N SER A 179 0.95 -15.05 -11.00
CA SER A 179 0.95 -13.57 -10.98
C SER A 179 1.90 -13.02 -9.91
N ALA A 180 1.92 -13.63 -8.73
CA ALA A 180 2.83 -13.26 -7.65
C ALA A 180 4.30 -13.50 -8.02
N ARG A 181 4.63 -14.60 -8.70
CA ARG A 181 6.00 -14.88 -9.17
C ARG A 181 6.43 -13.88 -10.24
N TYR A 182 5.54 -13.57 -11.19
CA TYR A 182 5.77 -12.54 -12.20
C TYR A 182 6.06 -11.17 -11.58
N THR A 183 5.19 -10.70 -10.67
CA THR A 183 5.38 -9.37 -10.05
C THR A 183 6.56 -9.33 -9.11
N THR A 184 6.93 -10.45 -8.48
CA THR A 184 8.18 -10.59 -7.72
C THR A 184 9.38 -10.33 -8.62
N ASP A 185 9.44 -10.96 -9.80
CA ASP A 185 10.55 -10.78 -10.74
C ASP A 185 10.59 -9.35 -11.30
N VAL A 186 9.43 -8.78 -11.66
CA VAL A 186 9.31 -7.40 -12.14
C VAL A 186 9.81 -6.41 -11.10
N ILE A 187 9.33 -6.48 -9.85
CA ILE A 187 9.79 -5.53 -8.83
C ILE A 187 11.23 -5.80 -8.41
N GLY A 188 11.69 -7.05 -8.45
CA GLY A 188 13.11 -7.40 -8.23
C GLY A 188 14.04 -6.70 -9.20
N THR A 189 13.72 -6.79 -10.50
CA THR A 189 14.56 -6.19 -11.54
C THR A 189 14.46 -4.68 -11.58
N CYS A 190 13.25 -4.11 -11.45
CA CYS A 190 13.03 -2.66 -11.53
C CYS A 190 13.39 -1.92 -10.24
N ALA A 191 13.15 -2.49 -9.06
CA ALA A 191 13.37 -1.79 -7.80
C ALA A 191 14.75 -2.06 -7.16
N PHE A 192 15.28 -3.29 -7.31
CA PHE A 192 16.54 -3.69 -6.67
C PHE A 192 17.65 -3.97 -7.67
N GLY A 193 17.34 -4.03 -8.96
CA GLY A 193 18.28 -4.50 -9.96
C GLY A 193 18.73 -5.93 -9.71
N LEU A 194 17.81 -6.81 -9.33
CA LEU A 194 18.10 -8.21 -9.03
C LEU A 194 17.31 -9.14 -9.94
N GLU A 195 17.98 -10.17 -10.45
CA GLU A 195 17.31 -11.27 -11.14
C GLU A 195 16.90 -12.33 -10.11
N ILE A 196 15.66 -12.25 -9.62
CA ILE A 196 15.15 -13.18 -8.61
C ILE A 196 14.85 -14.56 -9.22
N ASN A 197 14.41 -14.59 -10.49
CA ASN A 197 14.01 -15.79 -11.23
C ASN A 197 12.96 -16.64 -10.48
N SER A 198 12.01 -15.98 -9.81
CA SER A 198 10.87 -16.59 -9.12
C SER A 198 9.95 -17.34 -10.08
N LEU A 199 9.82 -16.87 -11.34
CA LEU A 199 9.05 -17.55 -12.39
C LEU A 199 9.59 -18.93 -12.78
N GLU A 200 10.87 -19.21 -12.56
CA GLU A 200 11.46 -20.54 -12.79
C GLU A 200 11.62 -21.31 -11.47
N ASN A 201 12.00 -20.62 -10.40
CA ASN A 201 12.15 -21.18 -9.06
C ASN A 201 11.09 -20.61 -8.09
N PRO A 202 9.94 -21.32 -7.89
CA PRO A 202 8.90 -20.88 -6.96
C PRO A 202 9.37 -20.71 -5.51
N ASN A 203 10.47 -21.38 -5.13
CA ASN A 203 11.01 -21.41 -3.78
C ASN A 203 12.24 -20.49 -3.61
N SER A 204 12.40 -19.47 -4.47
CA SER A 204 13.48 -18.50 -4.28
C SER A 204 13.37 -17.85 -2.89
N GLU A 205 14.51 -17.63 -2.24
CA GLU A 205 14.55 -17.07 -0.88
C GLU A 205 13.77 -15.74 -0.80
N PHE A 206 13.98 -14.87 -1.79
CA PHE A 206 13.29 -13.58 -1.89
C PHE A 206 11.77 -13.76 -1.94
N ARG A 207 11.25 -14.73 -2.71
CA ARG A 207 9.81 -15.02 -2.80
C ARG A 207 9.25 -15.53 -1.48
N LEU A 208 9.96 -16.44 -0.81
CA LEU A 208 9.54 -17.02 0.46
C LEU A 208 9.51 -15.96 1.58
N ILE A 209 10.55 -15.12 1.68
CA ILE A 209 10.61 -14.01 2.64
C ILE A 209 9.57 -12.94 2.30
N GLY A 210 9.41 -12.61 1.02
CA GLY A 210 8.38 -11.70 0.53
C GLY A 210 6.97 -12.15 0.91
N LYS A 211 6.63 -13.43 0.67
CA LYS A 211 5.35 -14.02 1.08
C LYS A 211 5.15 -13.94 2.60
N LYS A 212 6.22 -14.18 3.38
CA LYS A 212 6.18 -14.08 4.84
C LYS A 212 5.88 -12.66 5.33
N ALA A 213 6.26 -11.62 4.59
CA ALA A 213 5.96 -10.22 4.94
C ALA A 213 4.45 -9.90 4.92
N PHE A 214 3.65 -10.65 4.14
CA PHE A 214 2.21 -10.44 3.96
C PHE A 214 1.35 -11.53 4.61
N GLN A 215 1.96 -12.52 5.26
CA GLN A 215 1.20 -13.55 5.96
C GLN A 215 0.50 -12.97 7.19
N PHE A 216 -0.73 -13.41 7.41
CA PHE A 216 -1.47 -13.08 8.62
C PHE A 216 -0.68 -13.51 9.85
N ARG A 217 -0.41 -12.56 10.75
CA ARG A 217 0.23 -12.79 12.05
C ARG A 217 -0.67 -12.21 13.11
N PHE A 218 -1.01 -13.00 14.12
CA PHE A 218 -1.80 -12.51 15.26
C PHE A 218 -1.13 -11.30 15.91
N LYS A 219 0.20 -11.31 16.07
CA LYS A 219 0.96 -10.13 16.55
C LYS A 219 0.77 -8.90 15.67
N ALA A 220 0.73 -9.05 14.34
CA ALA A 220 0.52 -7.93 13.41
C ALA A 220 -0.93 -7.43 13.42
N LEU A 221 -1.92 -8.32 13.61
CA LEU A 221 -3.31 -7.92 13.83
C LEU A 221 -3.44 -7.12 15.13
N ILE A 222 -2.89 -7.64 16.23
CA ILE A 222 -2.84 -6.94 17.51
C ILE A 222 -2.13 -5.59 17.32
N ARG A 223 -0.94 -5.56 16.70
CA ARG A 223 -0.24 -4.32 16.39
C ARG A 223 -1.09 -3.33 15.59
N THR A 224 -1.84 -3.80 14.59
CA THR A 224 -2.74 -2.97 13.77
C THR A 224 -3.87 -2.36 14.60
N LEU A 225 -4.53 -3.17 15.43
CA LEU A 225 -5.58 -2.71 16.35
C LEU A 225 -5.01 -1.78 17.43
N TRP A 226 -3.76 -2.00 17.84
CA TRP A 226 -3.07 -1.21 18.87
C TRP A 226 -2.46 0.09 18.36
N MET A 227 -2.40 0.34 17.05
CA MET A 227 -1.98 1.64 16.51
C MET A 227 -2.89 2.79 16.95
N THR A 228 -4.13 2.49 17.36
CA THR A 228 -5.06 3.48 17.89
C THR A 228 -4.80 3.78 19.37
N MET A 229 -3.94 3.03 20.07
CA MET A 229 -3.61 3.27 21.48
C MET A 229 -2.55 4.39 21.63
N PRO A 230 -2.44 5.01 22.83
CA PRO A 230 -1.34 5.91 23.16
C PRO A 230 0.03 5.24 22.99
N THR A 231 0.99 5.97 22.40
CA THR A 231 2.32 5.46 22.03
C THR A 231 3.07 4.83 23.22
N GLN A 232 2.87 5.34 24.43
CA GLN A 232 3.50 4.86 25.66
C GLN A 232 3.12 3.40 25.98
N LEU A 233 1.90 2.97 25.60
CA LEU A 233 1.44 1.59 25.81
C LEU A 233 1.97 0.64 24.74
N ILE A 234 2.23 1.14 23.52
CA ILE A 234 2.82 0.34 22.45
C ILE A 234 4.28 0.03 22.79
N GLN A 235 5.04 0.99 23.32
CA GLN A 235 6.44 0.81 23.68
C GLN A 235 6.67 -0.19 24.83
N LEU A 236 5.65 -0.48 25.63
CA LEU A 236 5.71 -1.49 26.70
C LEU A 236 5.72 -2.93 26.17
N PHE A 237 5.24 -3.16 24.93
CA PHE A 237 5.14 -4.48 24.32
C PHE A 237 5.91 -4.49 22.99
N ASP A 238 6.80 -5.47 22.81
CA ASP A 238 7.56 -5.65 21.56
C ASP A 238 6.67 -6.21 20.43
N LEU A 239 5.75 -5.37 19.95
CA LEU A 239 4.80 -5.68 18.89
C LEU A 239 5.25 -5.02 17.59
N THR A 240 5.69 -5.84 16.63
CA THR A 240 6.10 -5.40 15.30
C THR A 240 5.12 -5.85 14.22
N PHE A 241 5.03 -5.09 13.12
CA PHE A 241 4.37 -5.51 11.88
C PHE A 241 5.15 -6.63 11.21
N PHE A 242 6.46 -6.44 11.09
CA PHE A 242 7.33 -7.35 10.35
C PHE A 242 8.13 -8.27 11.27
N ASP A 243 8.31 -9.51 10.80
CA ASP A 243 9.21 -10.46 11.45
C ASP A 243 10.66 -9.99 11.36
N SER A 244 11.47 -10.23 12.39
CA SER A 244 12.90 -9.90 12.37
C SER A 244 13.63 -10.54 11.18
N LYS A 245 13.23 -11.74 10.73
CA LYS A 245 13.81 -12.34 9.52
C LYS A 245 13.51 -11.54 8.25
N VAL A 246 12.32 -10.96 8.14
CA VAL A 246 11.94 -10.11 7.00
C VAL A 246 12.75 -8.81 7.06
N GLN A 247 12.81 -8.18 8.24
CA GLN A 247 13.58 -6.95 8.44
C GLN A 247 15.06 -7.16 8.09
N ASN A 248 15.69 -8.18 8.67
CA ASN A 248 17.12 -8.45 8.46
C ASN A 248 17.43 -8.81 7.00
N PHE A 249 16.57 -9.58 6.34
CA PHE A 249 16.78 -9.96 4.95
C PHE A 249 16.81 -8.74 4.03
N PHE A 250 15.76 -7.90 4.06
CA PHE A 250 15.67 -6.75 3.15
C PHE A 250 16.70 -5.67 3.47
N SER A 251 16.96 -5.37 4.75
CA SER A 251 18.03 -4.44 5.14
C SER A 251 19.40 -4.94 4.67
N SER A 252 19.71 -6.22 4.87
CA SER A 252 20.98 -6.80 4.44
C SER A 252 21.11 -6.83 2.92
N LEU A 253 20.03 -7.13 2.21
CA LEU A 253 20.00 -7.18 0.75
C LEU A 253 20.33 -5.80 0.16
N VAL A 254 19.65 -4.76 0.63
CA VAL A 254 19.85 -3.39 0.16
C VAL A 254 21.25 -2.92 0.51
N TYR A 255 21.70 -3.12 1.76
CA TYR A 255 23.04 -2.75 2.19
C TYR A 255 24.14 -3.39 1.32
N LYS A 256 24.08 -4.71 1.11
CA LYS A 256 25.05 -5.42 0.26
C LYS A 256 25.00 -4.95 -1.19
N THR A 257 23.82 -4.62 -1.71
CA THR A 257 23.66 -4.15 -3.08
C THR A 257 24.27 -2.75 -3.26
N ILE A 258 24.02 -1.84 -2.33
CA ILE A 258 24.64 -0.49 -2.31
C ILE A 258 26.16 -0.63 -2.24
N GLN A 259 26.66 -1.41 -1.28
CA GLN A 259 28.10 -1.63 -1.09
C GLN A 259 28.75 -2.18 -2.36
N HIS A 260 28.17 -3.21 -2.97
CA HIS A 260 28.69 -3.79 -4.22
C HIS A 260 28.75 -2.75 -5.36
N ARG A 261 27.71 -1.91 -5.50
CA ARG A 261 27.66 -0.88 -6.55
C ARG A 261 28.69 0.22 -6.32
N GLU A 262 28.83 0.70 -5.08
CA GLU A 262 29.82 1.72 -4.70
C GLU A 262 31.26 1.19 -4.91
N GLU A 263 31.54 -0.07 -4.56
CA GLU A 263 32.88 -0.68 -4.72
C GLU A 263 33.25 -0.96 -6.19
N ASN A 264 32.27 -1.35 -7.01
CA ASN A 264 32.52 -1.79 -8.40
C ASN A 264 32.14 -0.74 -9.46
N ASN A 265 31.70 0.45 -9.05
CA ASN A 265 31.19 1.52 -9.93
C ASN A 265 30.12 1.02 -10.91
N VAL A 266 29.21 0.18 -10.42
CA VAL A 266 28.11 -0.37 -11.22
C VAL A 266 26.92 0.56 -11.13
N THR A 267 26.47 1.05 -12.29
CA THR A 267 25.18 1.74 -12.43
C THR A 267 24.21 0.86 -13.21
N ARG A 268 22.96 0.86 -12.79
CA ARG A 268 21.84 0.17 -13.41
C ARG A 268 20.67 1.14 -13.32
N ASP A 269 20.05 1.46 -14.46
CA ASP A 269 18.92 2.40 -14.57
C ASP A 269 17.63 1.88 -13.87
N ASP A 270 17.73 1.65 -12.57
CA ASP A 270 16.73 1.08 -11.67
C ASP A 270 16.46 2.03 -10.50
N PHE A 271 15.47 1.68 -9.68
CA PHE A 271 15.04 2.52 -8.58
C PHE A 271 16.09 2.68 -7.48
N LEU A 272 16.91 1.67 -7.22
CA LEU A 272 17.92 1.72 -6.15
C LEU A 272 19.02 2.73 -6.50
N ASP A 273 19.41 2.82 -7.77
CA ASP A 273 20.34 3.85 -8.24
C ASP A 273 19.79 5.27 -8.04
N LEU A 274 18.48 5.47 -8.19
CA LEU A 274 17.84 6.75 -7.88
C LEU A 274 17.96 7.08 -6.38
N LEU A 275 17.76 6.09 -5.51
CA LEU A 275 17.93 6.27 -4.07
C LEU A 275 19.39 6.54 -3.67
N ILE A 276 20.36 5.90 -4.34
CA ILE A 276 21.80 6.14 -4.14
C ILE A 276 22.18 7.55 -4.61
N ALA A 277 21.66 8.01 -5.76
CA ALA A 277 21.87 9.38 -6.24
C ALA A 277 21.28 10.44 -5.28
N LEU A 278 20.14 10.12 -4.64
CA LEU A 278 19.56 10.94 -3.58
C LEU A 278 20.43 11.00 -2.31
N LYS A 279 21.21 9.95 -2.02
CA LYS A 279 22.18 9.91 -0.90
C LYS A 279 23.42 10.77 -1.16
N THR A 280 23.87 10.86 -2.40
CA THR A 280 25.09 11.61 -2.77
C THR A 280 24.84 13.08 -3.14
N ASN A 281 23.62 13.61 -2.94
CA ASN A 281 23.18 14.96 -3.33
C ASN A 281 23.32 15.28 -4.85
N THR A 282 23.54 14.28 -5.70
CA THR A 282 23.55 14.43 -7.17
C THR A 282 22.13 14.50 -7.75
N ALA A 283 21.11 14.14 -6.98
CA ALA A 283 19.71 14.20 -7.42
C ALA A 283 19.21 15.61 -7.80
N SER A 284 19.80 16.67 -7.24
CA SER A 284 19.48 18.04 -7.66
C SER A 284 19.85 18.28 -9.12
N GLN A 285 20.90 17.63 -9.65
CA GLN A 285 21.24 17.72 -11.08
C GLN A 285 20.33 16.85 -11.96
N LEU A 286 19.81 15.72 -11.45
CA LEU A 286 18.95 14.80 -12.22
C LEU A 286 17.50 15.28 -12.34
N LEU A 287 17.02 16.11 -11.41
CA LEU A 287 15.66 16.63 -11.37
C LEU A 287 15.48 17.95 -12.14
N HIS A 288 16.56 18.64 -12.50
CA HIS A 288 16.51 19.92 -13.21
C HIS A 288 16.20 19.80 -14.71
N ASP A 289 16.33 18.62 -15.32
CA ASP A 289 16.23 18.43 -16.77
C ASP A 289 14.94 17.75 -17.26
N THR A 290 13.90 17.65 -16.43
CA THR A 290 12.63 17.02 -16.86
C THR A 290 11.42 17.96 -16.69
N LYS A 291 10.54 17.97 -17.70
CA LYS A 291 9.25 18.68 -17.71
C LYS A 291 8.39 18.37 -16.47
N ASP A 292 8.43 17.11 -16.02
CA ASP A 292 7.71 16.64 -14.84
C ASP A 292 8.23 17.28 -13.52
N GLY A 293 9.49 17.69 -13.47
CA GLY A 293 10.08 18.45 -12.34
C GLY A 293 9.61 19.91 -12.29
N GLU A 294 9.33 20.52 -13.45
CA GLU A 294 8.74 21.86 -13.53
C GLU A 294 7.25 21.87 -13.19
N ASP A 295 6.48 20.86 -13.62
CA ASP A 295 5.06 20.71 -13.26
C ASP A 295 4.89 20.49 -11.75
N LEU A 296 5.78 19.69 -11.13
CA LEU A 296 5.80 19.49 -9.69
C LEU A 296 6.18 20.78 -8.94
N LYS A 297 7.18 21.53 -9.42
CA LYS A 297 7.53 22.84 -8.85
C LYS A 297 6.34 23.81 -8.93
N THR A 298 5.64 23.83 -10.06
CA THR A 298 4.45 24.66 -10.28
C THR A 298 3.31 24.27 -9.35
N PHE A 299 3.06 22.97 -9.15
CA PHE A 299 2.09 22.47 -8.17
C PHE A 299 2.46 22.86 -6.72
N LEU A 300 3.74 22.74 -6.36
CA LEU A 300 4.21 23.10 -5.01
C LEU A 300 4.17 24.61 -4.75
N ASP A 301 4.44 25.42 -5.77
CA ASP A 301 4.30 26.89 -5.73
C ASP A 301 2.82 27.30 -5.60
N GLN A 302 1.90 26.58 -6.24
CA GLN A 302 0.44 26.79 -6.12
C GLN A 302 -0.12 26.39 -4.74
N VAL A 303 0.48 25.40 -4.07
CA VAL A 303 0.08 24.94 -2.73
C VAL A 303 0.78 25.73 -1.61
N GLY A 304 1.55 26.77 -1.96
CA GLY A 304 2.03 27.80 -1.03
C GLY A 304 3.25 27.40 -0.20
N ASP A 305 4.15 26.56 -0.73
CA ASP A 305 5.35 26.13 0.01
C ASP A 305 6.61 26.88 -0.40
N LYS A 306 6.94 27.92 0.37
CA LYS A 306 8.23 28.61 0.25
C LYS A 306 9.36 27.76 0.84
N GLY A 307 9.90 26.86 0.01
CA GLY A 307 11.26 26.36 0.11
C GLY A 307 11.44 25.11 0.98
N VAL A 308 11.93 24.06 0.31
CA VAL A 308 12.57 22.88 0.90
C VAL A 308 13.63 23.35 1.90
N LYS A 309 13.35 23.24 3.22
CA LYS A 309 14.20 23.84 4.26
C LYS A 309 15.01 22.86 5.11
N LYS A 310 15.02 21.56 4.82
CA LYS A 310 15.97 20.62 5.45
C LYS A 310 16.22 19.41 4.55
N ASP A 311 17.48 19.17 4.19
CA ASP A 311 17.87 17.95 3.51
C ASP A 311 17.61 16.74 4.41
N ILE A 312 16.67 15.89 4.01
CA ILE A 312 16.60 14.53 4.53
C ILE A 312 17.88 13.82 4.12
N LYS A 313 18.69 13.42 5.10
CA LYS A 313 19.86 12.58 4.88
C LYS A 313 19.38 11.16 4.54
N MET A 314 19.58 10.74 3.30
CA MET A 314 19.30 9.37 2.88
C MET A 314 20.36 8.42 3.45
N THR A 315 20.08 7.85 4.62
CA THR A 315 20.91 6.78 5.20
C THR A 315 20.59 5.44 4.54
N ASP A 316 21.47 4.46 4.68
CA ASP A 316 21.26 3.12 4.11
C ASP A 316 20.00 2.45 4.69
N GLU A 317 19.68 2.71 5.96
CA GLU A 317 18.44 2.24 6.59
C GLU A 317 17.20 2.87 5.94
N LEU A 318 17.26 4.17 5.65
CA LEU A 318 16.15 4.88 5.00
C LEU A 318 15.96 4.43 3.55
N ILE A 319 17.07 4.17 2.83
CA ILE A 319 17.05 3.57 1.49
C ILE A 319 16.43 2.17 1.54
N ALA A 320 16.82 1.34 2.52
CA ALA A 320 16.24 0.02 2.71
C ALA A 320 14.74 0.08 3.01
N ALA A 321 14.29 1.03 3.83
CA ALA A 321 12.89 1.23 4.13
C ALA A 321 12.07 1.64 2.89
N GLN A 322 12.62 2.52 2.03
CA GLN A 322 11.96 2.88 0.78
C GLN A 322 11.93 1.68 -0.18
N ALA A 323 13.07 1.03 -0.42
CA ALA A 323 13.14 -0.12 -1.31
C ALA A 323 12.17 -1.24 -0.88
N PHE A 324 12.05 -1.49 0.43
CA PHE A 324 11.07 -2.43 0.95
C PHE A 324 9.62 -1.96 0.74
N LEU A 325 9.32 -0.67 0.90
CA LEU A 325 8.00 -0.13 0.58
C LEU A 325 7.64 -0.36 -0.90
N PHE A 326 8.58 -0.13 -1.82
CA PHE A 326 8.35 -0.36 -3.26
C PHE A 326 8.21 -1.83 -3.60
N PHE A 327 8.99 -2.70 -2.97
CA PHE A 327 8.74 -4.14 -3.01
C PHE A 327 7.32 -4.46 -2.58
N ALA A 328 6.94 -4.03 -1.38
CA ALA A 328 5.68 -4.38 -0.75
C ALA A 328 4.47 -3.89 -1.58
N ALA A 329 4.52 -2.65 -2.06
CA ALA A 329 3.49 -2.07 -2.90
C ALA A 329 3.45 -2.74 -4.28
N GLY A 330 4.59 -2.91 -4.95
CA GLY A 330 4.67 -3.41 -6.32
C GLY A 330 4.39 -4.91 -6.47
N PHE A 331 4.65 -5.70 -5.43
CA PHE A 331 4.48 -7.15 -5.44
C PHE A 331 3.01 -7.59 -5.24
N GLU A 332 2.43 -7.32 -4.05
CA GLU A 332 1.14 -7.92 -3.66
C GLU A 332 -0.04 -7.24 -4.37
N THR A 333 0.01 -5.92 -4.57
CA THR A 333 -1.09 -5.19 -5.21
C THR A 333 -1.21 -5.55 -6.69
N SER A 334 -0.11 -5.48 -7.43
CA SER A 334 -0.07 -5.81 -8.86
C SER A 334 -0.44 -7.28 -9.12
N SER A 335 0.05 -8.21 -8.28
CA SER A 335 -0.28 -9.63 -8.47
C SER A 335 -1.75 -9.90 -8.20
N THR A 336 -2.31 -9.25 -7.18
CA THR A 336 -3.74 -9.33 -6.88
C THR A 336 -4.57 -8.77 -8.03
N THR A 337 -4.29 -7.55 -8.50
CA THR A 337 -5.00 -6.93 -9.63
C THR A 337 -4.94 -7.81 -10.87
N LEU A 338 -3.76 -8.32 -11.23
CA LEU A 338 -3.58 -9.21 -12.37
C LEU A 338 -4.38 -10.51 -12.22
N SER A 339 -4.35 -11.12 -11.03
CA SER A 339 -5.07 -12.37 -10.74
C SER A 339 -6.57 -12.21 -10.92
N TYR A 340 -7.14 -11.12 -10.40
CA TYR A 340 -8.57 -10.86 -10.52
C TYR A 340 -8.97 -10.45 -11.94
N ALA A 341 -8.16 -9.63 -12.63
CA ALA A 341 -8.42 -9.30 -14.02
C ALA A 341 -8.46 -10.56 -14.90
N LEU A 342 -7.50 -11.47 -14.73
CA LEU A 342 -7.47 -12.73 -15.48
C LEU A 342 -8.60 -13.68 -15.08
N LEU A 343 -9.00 -13.72 -13.80
CA LEU A 343 -10.15 -14.49 -13.33
C LEU A 343 -11.45 -13.99 -14.01
N GLU A 344 -11.67 -12.67 -14.03
CA GLU A 344 -12.83 -12.07 -14.69
C GLU A 344 -12.82 -12.36 -16.20
N LEU A 345 -11.66 -12.29 -16.86
CA LEU A 345 -11.53 -12.66 -18.27
C LEU A 345 -11.81 -14.16 -18.51
N ALA A 346 -11.45 -15.04 -17.58
CA ALA A 346 -11.76 -16.46 -17.68
C ALA A 346 -13.28 -16.75 -17.55
N LEU A 347 -13.96 -15.99 -16.69
CA LEU A 347 -15.40 -16.09 -16.47
C LEU A 347 -16.23 -15.40 -17.57
N ASN A 348 -15.67 -14.40 -18.26
CA ASN A 348 -16.38 -13.58 -19.25
C ASN A 348 -15.71 -13.66 -20.64
N GLN A 349 -16.02 -14.72 -21.39
CA GLN A 349 -15.39 -15.00 -22.70
C GLN A 349 -15.62 -13.91 -23.76
N THR A 350 -16.75 -13.20 -23.72
CA THR A 350 -16.99 -12.04 -24.60
C THR A 350 -15.97 -10.94 -24.36
N ILE A 351 -15.79 -10.52 -23.09
CA ILE A 351 -14.80 -9.50 -22.72
C ILE A 351 -13.38 -9.97 -23.09
N GLN A 352 -13.07 -11.25 -22.84
CA GLN A 352 -11.79 -11.82 -23.25
C GLN A 352 -11.55 -11.74 -24.76
N HIS A 353 -12.58 -11.99 -25.57
CA HIS A 353 -12.44 -11.90 -27.01
C HIS A 353 -12.20 -10.47 -27.46
N GLU A 354 -12.92 -9.49 -26.91
CA GLU A 354 -12.74 -8.07 -27.21
C GLU A 354 -11.34 -7.56 -26.83
N VAL A 355 -10.85 -7.90 -25.64
CA VAL A 355 -9.46 -7.59 -25.23
C VAL A 355 -8.46 -8.20 -26.20
N ARG A 356 -8.63 -9.48 -26.56
CA ARG A 356 -7.75 -10.18 -27.49
C ARG A 356 -7.76 -9.52 -28.88
N GLN A 357 -8.93 -9.11 -29.38
CA GLN A 357 -9.05 -8.40 -30.65
C GLN A 357 -8.35 -7.03 -30.62
N GLU A 358 -8.53 -6.26 -29.54
CA GLU A 358 -7.83 -4.98 -29.36
C GLU A 358 -6.32 -5.17 -29.40
N ILE A 359 -5.80 -6.14 -28.64
CA ILE A 359 -4.38 -6.48 -28.62
C ILE A 359 -3.93 -6.85 -30.04
N HIS A 360 -4.58 -7.80 -30.71
CA HIS A 360 -4.20 -8.19 -32.07
C HIS A 360 -4.21 -7.02 -33.05
N ARG A 361 -5.19 -6.12 -32.96
CA ARG A 361 -5.26 -4.92 -33.81
C ARG A 361 -4.01 -4.05 -33.62
N VAL A 362 -3.66 -3.73 -32.38
CA VAL A 362 -2.48 -2.90 -32.06
C VAL A 362 -1.18 -3.57 -32.49
N PHE A 363 -1.07 -4.89 -32.37
CA PHE A 363 0.10 -5.64 -32.82
C PHE A 363 0.17 -5.83 -34.34
N SER A 364 -0.97 -5.90 -35.04
CA SER A 364 -1.01 -6.10 -36.50
C SER A 364 -0.61 -4.87 -37.32
N THR A 365 -0.60 -3.69 -36.71
CA THR A 365 -0.31 -2.41 -37.39
C THR A 365 1.18 -2.09 -37.52
N THR A 366 2.06 -2.91 -36.94
CA THR A 366 3.50 -2.67 -36.87
C THR A 366 4.26 -3.99 -36.95
N ASP A 367 5.30 -4.07 -37.79
CA ASP A 367 6.27 -5.18 -37.83
C ASP A 367 7.15 -5.26 -36.56
N GLU A 368 6.85 -4.45 -35.53
CA GLU A 368 7.68 -4.26 -34.34
C GLU A 368 7.25 -5.14 -33.15
N HIS A 369 8.25 -5.51 -32.34
CA HIS A 369 8.04 -6.07 -31.02
C HIS A 369 7.34 -5.07 -30.09
N LEU A 370 6.56 -5.55 -29.10
CA LEU A 370 5.87 -4.72 -28.10
C LEU A 370 6.75 -3.56 -27.58
N SER A 371 6.25 -2.32 -27.69
CA SER A 371 6.85 -1.07 -27.20
C SER A 371 5.98 -0.38 -26.15
N TYR A 372 6.55 0.61 -25.45
CA TYR A 372 5.85 1.33 -24.37
C TYR A 372 4.67 2.16 -24.90
N GLU A 373 4.86 2.79 -26.07
CA GLU A 373 3.86 3.66 -26.70
C GLU A 373 2.61 2.90 -27.16
N MET A 374 2.75 1.62 -27.49
CA MET A 374 1.63 0.77 -27.89
C MET A 374 0.64 0.52 -26.75
N LEU A 375 1.08 0.59 -25.48
CA LEU A 375 0.20 0.37 -24.32
C LEU A 375 -0.92 1.42 -24.26
N ALA A 376 -0.63 2.67 -24.64
CA ALA A 376 -1.62 3.74 -24.68
C ALA A 376 -2.70 3.53 -25.75
N GLN A 377 -2.48 2.61 -26.70
CA GLN A 377 -3.42 2.27 -27.78
C GLN A 377 -4.37 1.13 -27.40
N MET A 378 -4.35 0.67 -26.14
CA MET A 378 -5.18 -0.41 -25.61
C MET A 378 -6.18 0.07 -24.53
N PRO A 379 -7.06 1.05 -24.83
CA PRO A 379 -7.98 1.62 -23.84
C PRO A 379 -9.00 0.61 -23.29
N TYR A 380 -9.43 -0.39 -24.07
CA TYR A 380 -10.35 -1.41 -23.59
C TYR A 380 -9.68 -2.35 -22.58
N THR A 381 -8.43 -2.72 -22.83
CA THR A 381 -7.60 -3.47 -21.89
C THR A 381 -7.41 -2.70 -20.58
N ASP A 382 -7.16 -1.38 -20.65
CA ASP A 382 -7.09 -0.51 -19.47
C ASP A 382 -8.42 -0.45 -18.69
N MET A 383 -9.57 -0.40 -19.38
CA MET A 383 -10.89 -0.50 -18.75
C MET A 383 -11.10 -1.83 -18.00
N VAL A 384 -10.58 -2.94 -18.51
CA VAL A 384 -10.64 -4.24 -17.83
C VAL A 384 -9.73 -4.26 -16.60
N ILE A 385 -8.49 -3.76 -16.71
CA ILE A 385 -7.53 -3.72 -15.59
C ILE A 385 -8.03 -2.82 -14.46
N SER A 386 -8.58 -1.65 -14.79
CA SER A 386 -9.23 -0.74 -13.83
C SER A 386 -10.56 -1.28 -13.28
N GLY A 387 -11.09 -2.34 -13.91
CA GLY A 387 -12.39 -2.92 -13.65
C GLY A 387 -13.54 -1.95 -13.90
N ALA A 388 -13.35 -0.93 -14.74
CA ALA A 388 -14.34 0.11 -15.06
C ALA A 388 -15.43 -0.36 -16.03
N TYR A 389 -15.39 -1.61 -16.50
CA TYR A 389 -16.35 -2.16 -17.46
C TYR A 389 -17.78 -2.38 -16.91
N SER A 390 -18.03 -2.19 -15.60
CA SER A 390 -19.29 -2.59 -14.94
C SER A 390 -20.51 -1.68 -15.20
N ASP A 391 -20.47 -0.73 -16.12
CA ASP A 391 -21.45 0.37 -16.16
C ASP A 391 -22.48 0.35 -17.31
N THR A 392 -22.60 -0.72 -18.11
CA THR A 392 -23.53 -0.72 -19.26
C THR A 392 -24.58 -1.82 -19.34
N SER A 393 -24.70 -2.72 -18.36
CA SER A 393 -25.84 -3.66 -18.31
C SER A 393 -26.40 -3.94 -16.92
N SER A 394 -27.72 -3.82 -16.79
CA SER A 394 -28.49 -3.93 -15.54
C SER A 394 -28.39 -5.30 -14.84
N SER A 395 -27.97 -6.34 -15.55
CA SER A 395 -27.71 -7.69 -15.03
C SER A 395 -26.37 -7.81 -14.29
N ALA A 396 -25.37 -6.97 -14.60
CA ALA A 396 -24.03 -7.02 -14.00
C ALA A 396 -23.95 -6.42 -12.58
N ARG A 397 -25.00 -5.72 -12.10
CA ARG A 397 -25.10 -5.19 -10.72
C ARG A 397 -24.94 -6.25 -9.63
N ARG A 398 -25.22 -7.54 -9.92
CA ARG A 398 -25.15 -8.62 -8.93
C ARG A 398 -23.76 -9.22 -8.73
N ILE A 399 -22.81 -8.97 -9.63
CA ILE A 399 -21.49 -9.63 -9.61
C ILE A 399 -20.42 -8.66 -9.04
N SER A 400 -20.53 -7.36 -9.32
CA SER A 400 -19.68 -6.31 -8.72
C SER A 400 -19.87 -6.15 -7.19
N THR A 401 -20.89 -6.77 -6.61
CA THR A 401 -21.29 -6.61 -5.20
C THR A 401 -20.75 -7.70 -4.27
N HIS A 402 -19.95 -8.66 -4.75
CA HIS A 402 -19.21 -9.58 -3.87
C HIS A 402 -17.95 -8.90 -3.30
N HIS A 403 -18.18 -8.14 -2.22
CA HIS A 403 -17.38 -7.78 -1.04
C HIS A 403 -15.83 -7.61 -1.08
N SER A 404 -15.06 -8.13 -2.04
CA SER A 404 -13.59 -7.96 -2.11
C SER A 404 -13.14 -6.90 -3.12
N HIS A 405 -13.89 -6.69 -4.21
CA HIS A 405 -13.47 -5.83 -5.32
C HIS A 405 -13.48 -4.34 -4.98
N VAL A 406 -14.45 -3.87 -4.18
CA VAL A 406 -14.46 -2.49 -3.71
C VAL A 406 -13.32 -2.26 -2.73
N PHE A 407 -12.95 -3.22 -1.89
CA PHE A 407 -11.81 -3.07 -0.99
C PHE A 407 -10.47 -3.10 -1.72
N GLN A 408 -10.28 -3.95 -2.73
CA GLN A 408 -9.06 -3.92 -3.53
C GLN A 408 -9.00 -2.70 -4.44
N LYS A 409 -10.12 -2.25 -5.02
CA LYS A 409 -10.14 -0.96 -5.70
C LYS A 409 -9.90 0.16 -4.71
N LEU A 410 -10.49 0.19 -3.53
CA LEU A 410 -10.23 1.26 -2.55
C LEU A 410 -8.81 1.19 -1.98
N TYR A 411 -8.26 0.01 -1.72
CA TYR A 411 -6.90 -0.17 -1.18
C TYR A 411 -5.84 0.08 -2.26
N ALA A 412 -6.06 -0.45 -3.47
CA ALA A 412 -5.24 -0.16 -4.63
C ALA A 412 -5.38 1.29 -5.05
N HIS A 413 -6.54 1.96 -4.91
CA HIS A 413 -6.77 3.38 -5.25
C HIS A 413 -6.37 4.32 -4.11
N ILE A 414 -6.39 3.90 -2.83
CA ILE A 414 -5.75 4.61 -1.70
C ILE A 414 -4.22 4.54 -1.84
N LEU A 415 -3.70 3.44 -2.39
CA LEU A 415 -2.29 3.36 -2.82
C LEU A 415 -2.07 4.13 -4.13
N HIS A 416 -2.90 4.00 -5.17
CA HIS A 416 -2.72 4.61 -6.49
C HIS A 416 -2.87 6.13 -6.46
N LEU A 417 -3.92 6.67 -5.83
CA LEU A 417 -4.19 8.11 -5.71
C LEU A 417 -3.24 8.81 -4.74
N ARG A 418 -2.32 8.09 -4.10
CA ARG A 418 -1.31 8.67 -3.21
C ARG A 418 0.11 8.19 -3.51
N PHE A 419 0.30 7.37 -4.55
CA PHE A 419 1.60 7.05 -5.13
C PHE A 419 1.91 7.87 -6.38
N TYR A 420 0.91 8.41 -7.07
CA TYR A 420 1.07 9.39 -8.17
C TYR A 420 0.71 10.79 -7.70
#